data_AF-A0A2D7Y2L2-F1
#
_entry.id   AF-A0A2D7Y2L2-F1
#
_cell.length_a   1.000
_cell.length_b   1.000
_cell.length_c   1.000
_cell.angle_alpha   90.00
_cell.angle_beta   90.00
_cell.angle_gamma   90.00
#
_symmetry.space_group_name_H-M   'P 1'
#
loop_
_entity.id
_entity.type
_entity.pdbx_description
1 polymer ?
#
loop_
_entity_poly.entity_id
_entity_poly.type
_entity_poly.pdbx_seq_one_letter_code
_entity_poly.pdbx_strand_id
1 'polypeptide(L)'
;MSKSKRNAHFFKTFTSVAKGKVTLDGENLEDATYFIHSYGKNAKSYSLMWKILLAITIGVVVLLMIKLGNTSEMALRYNEQAQAEFGQWVLAVIGLSFLSLMFFFMGLLMGNRAKAWRALLVSELRKRADGDTPHKSLYESLLRELGA
;
A
#
# COMPACT_ATOMS: atom_id res chain seq x y z
N MET A 1 24.42 -11.70 -5.74
CA MET A 1 23.90 -11.59 -4.34
C MET A 1 22.59 -12.37 -4.21
N SER A 2 22.44 -13.28 -3.21
CA SER A 2 21.26 -14.14 -3.11
C SER A 2 19.99 -13.37 -2.69
N LYS A 3 18.80 -13.85 -3.10
CA LYS A 3 17.49 -13.23 -2.81
C LYS A 3 17.26 -12.95 -1.32
N SER A 4 17.73 -13.84 -0.44
CA SER A 4 17.69 -13.71 1.01
C SER A 4 18.57 -12.56 1.53
N LYS A 5 19.81 -12.43 1.02
CA LYS A 5 20.72 -11.34 1.41
C LYS A 5 20.20 -9.96 0.99
N ARG A 6 19.53 -9.87 -0.16
CA ARG A 6 18.86 -8.63 -0.60
C ARG A 6 17.70 -8.23 0.33
N ASN A 7 16.89 -9.20 0.77
CA ASN A 7 15.79 -8.94 1.70
C ASN A 7 16.26 -8.56 3.12
N ALA A 8 17.40 -9.10 3.57
CA ALA A 8 17.99 -8.75 4.86
C ALA A 8 18.64 -7.36 4.84
N HIS A 9 19.38 -7.04 3.76
CA HIS A 9 19.88 -5.69 3.52
C HIS A 9 18.72 -4.68 3.46
N PHE A 10 17.67 -5.04 2.71
CA PHE A 10 16.42 -4.30 2.62
C PHE A 10 15.79 -4.02 3.98
N PHE A 11 15.61 -5.02 4.85
CA PHE A 11 15.03 -4.81 6.18
C PHE A 11 15.93 -3.94 7.07
N LYS A 12 17.25 -4.06 6.92
CA LYS A 12 18.23 -3.28 7.69
C LYS A 12 18.21 -1.81 7.26
N THR A 13 18.26 -1.53 5.96
CA THR A 13 18.12 -0.17 5.42
C THR A 13 16.72 0.39 5.72
N PHE A 14 15.67 -0.41 5.61
CA PHE A 14 14.29 -0.05 5.95
C PHE A 14 14.14 0.34 7.42
N THR A 15 14.73 -0.42 8.34
CA THR A 15 14.65 -0.14 9.79
C THR A 15 15.56 0.99 10.23
N SER A 16 16.72 1.19 9.60
CA SER A 16 17.60 2.32 9.91
C SER A 16 17.07 3.64 9.34
N VAL A 17 16.48 3.64 8.14
CA VAL A 17 15.80 4.82 7.57
C VAL A 17 14.55 5.17 8.38
N ALA A 18 13.73 4.18 8.76
CA ALA A 18 12.54 4.40 9.60
C ALA A 18 12.86 4.95 10.99
N LYS A 19 14.10 4.79 11.48
CA LYS A 19 14.61 5.37 12.72
C LYS A 19 15.30 6.73 12.52
N GLY A 20 15.30 7.28 11.31
CA GLY A 20 15.97 8.55 10.99
C GLY A 20 17.50 8.46 11.06
N LYS A 21 18.08 7.26 10.98
CA LYS A 21 19.51 6.99 11.22
C LYS A 21 20.34 6.68 9.96
N VAL A 22 19.79 6.83 8.76
CA VAL A 22 20.56 6.60 7.52
C VAL A 22 20.97 7.93 6.92
N THR A 23 22.24 8.25 7.10
CA THR A 23 23.00 8.95 6.05
C THR A 23 23.06 8.00 4.85
N LEU A 24 22.64 8.47 3.67
CA LEU A 24 22.80 7.73 2.40
C LEU A 24 24.29 7.74 1.99
N ASP A 25 25.16 7.24 2.86
CA ASP A 25 26.59 7.17 2.60
C ASP A 25 26.87 6.05 1.60
N GLY A 26 27.13 6.47 0.36
CA GLY A 26 27.82 5.68 -0.65
C GLY A 26 26.95 4.65 -1.37
N GLU A 27 26.90 4.78 -2.69
CA GLU A 27 26.72 3.70 -3.66
C GLU A 27 25.32 3.20 -4.05
N ASN A 28 24.19 3.60 -3.46
CA ASN A 28 22.89 3.06 -3.93
C ASN A 28 21.73 4.07 -3.99
N LEU A 29 22.01 5.29 -4.48
CA LEU A 29 20.99 6.32 -4.72
C LEU A 29 20.05 5.95 -5.89
N GLU A 30 20.55 5.25 -6.91
CA GLU A 30 19.73 4.71 -8.01
C GLU A 30 18.76 3.63 -7.51
N ASP A 31 19.25 2.70 -6.69
CA ASP A 31 18.44 1.66 -6.05
C ASP A 31 17.34 2.27 -5.16
N ALA A 32 17.66 3.35 -4.45
CA ALA A 32 16.70 4.06 -3.61
C ALA A 32 15.63 4.82 -4.44
N THR A 33 16.01 5.41 -5.57
CA THR A 33 15.07 6.04 -6.53
C THR A 33 14.14 5.00 -7.17
N TYR A 34 14.70 3.88 -7.65
CA TYR A 34 13.93 2.76 -8.19
C TYR A 34 12.98 2.18 -7.15
N PHE A 35 13.43 2.07 -5.90
CA PHE A 35 12.62 1.61 -4.79
C PHE A 35 11.42 2.53 -4.53
N ILE A 36 11.60 3.85 -4.46
CA ILE A 36 10.51 4.82 -4.27
C ILE A 36 9.49 4.72 -5.41
N HIS A 37 9.97 4.55 -6.65
CA HIS A 37 9.11 4.38 -7.81
C HIS A 37 8.28 3.09 -7.73
N SER A 38 8.90 1.96 -7.37
CA SER A 38 8.23 0.67 -7.15
C SER A 38 7.21 0.75 -6.01
N TYR A 39 7.56 1.41 -4.90
CA TYR A 39 6.65 1.63 -3.77
C TYR A 39 5.46 2.52 -4.13
N GLY A 40 5.69 3.60 -4.89
CA GLY A 40 4.61 4.46 -5.40
C GLY A 40 3.65 3.71 -6.33
N LYS A 41 4.19 2.84 -7.20
CA LYS A 41 3.39 1.96 -8.06
C LYS A 41 2.55 0.98 -7.23
N ASN A 42 3.13 0.38 -6.20
CA ASN A 42 2.42 -0.53 -5.29
C ASN A 42 1.33 0.20 -4.50
N ALA A 43 1.59 1.40 -3.98
CA ALA A 43 0.58 2.21 -3.28
C ALA A 43 -0.64 2.52 -4.18
N LYS A 44 -0.40 2.83 -5.46
CA LYS A 44 -1.47 3.01 -6.45
C LYS A 44 -2.24 1.72 -6.71
N SER A 45 -1.57 0.58 -6.73
CA SER A 45 -2.19 -0.74 -6.85
C SER A 45 -3.10 -1.07 -5.66
N TYR A 46 -2.65 -0.82 -4.42
CA TYR A 46 -3.48 -0.99 -3.23
C TYR A 46 -4.74 -0.10 -3.26
N SER A 47 -4.60 1.16 -3.69
CA SER A 47 -5.75 2.06 -3.86
C SER A 47 -6.74 1.56 -4.91
N LEU A 48 -6.25 1.02 -6.03
CA LEU A 48 -7.11 0.44 -7.06
C LEU A 48 -7.82 -0.82 -6.56
N MET A 49 -7.09 -1.74 -5.91
CA MET A 49 -7.67 -2.95 -5.33
C MET A 49 -8.72 -2.63 -4.25
N TRP A 50 -8.47 -1.59 -3.43
CA TRP A 50 -9.46 -1.09 -2.48
C TRP A 50 -10.77 -0.68 -3.16
N LYS A 51 -10.71 0.11 -4.26
CA LYS A 51 -11.92 0.55 -4.98
C LYS A 51 -12.71 -0.63 -5.53
N ILE A 52 -12.01 -1.63 -6.08
CA ILE A 52 -12.64 -2.86 -6.61
C ILE A 52 -13.31 -3.63 -5.47
N LEU A 53 -12.61 -3.85 -4.36
CA LEU A 53 -13.16 -4.55 -3.20
C LEU A 53 -14.35 -3.80 -2.59
N LEU A 54 -14.30 -2.47 -2.54
CA LEU A 54 -15.41 -1.65 -2.07
C LEU A 54 -16.64 -1.82 -2.97
N ALA A 55 -16.47 -1.78 -4.29
CA ALA A 55 -17.57 -1.98 -5.24
C ALA A 55 -18.19 -3.37 -5.09
N ILE A 56 -17.37 -4.41 -4.96
CA ILE A 56 -17.84 -5.78 -4.69
C ILE A 56 -18.60 -5.84 -3.37
N THR A 57 -18.07 -5.23 -2.30
CA THR A 57 -18.71 -5.23 -0.98
C THR A 57 -20.09 -4.57 -1.04
N ILE A 58 -20.21 -3.41 -1.70
CA ILE A 58 -21.50 -2.73 -1.91
C ILE A 58 -22.45 -3.64 -2.71
N GLY A 59 -21.97 -4.29 -3.77
CA GLY A 59 -22.77 -5.23 -4.54
C GLY A 59 -23.30 -6.39 -3.71
N VAL A 60 -22.46 -7.00 -2.85
CA VAL A 60 -22.87 -8.08 -1.94
C VAL A 60 -23.89 -7.57 -0.91
N VAL A 61 -23.74 -6.35 -0.38
CA VAL A 61 -24.72 -5.76 0.54
C VAL A 61 -26.07 -5.56 -0.15
N VAL A 62 -26.10 -5.08 -1.40
CA VAL A 62 -27.34 -4.93 -2.16
C VAL A 62 -28.01 -6.29 -2.39
N LEU A 63 -27.23 -7.32 -2.75
CA LEU A 63 -27.74 -8.68 -2.91
C LEU A 63 -28.27 -9.25 -1.58
N LEU A 64 -27.62 -8.95 -0.47
CA LEU A 64 -28.09 -9.33 0.87
C LEU A 64 -29.43 -8.65 1.19
N MET A 65 -29.60 -7.36 0.86
CA MET A 65 -30.86 -6.65 1.06
C MET A 65 -32.00 -7.23 0.21
N ILE A 66 -31.72 -7.60 -1.04
CA ILE A 66 -32.69 -8.30 -1.90
C ILE A 66 -33.04 -9.67 -1.30
N LYS A 67 -32.05 -10.43 -0.82
CA LYS A 67 -32.30 -11.74 -0.18
C LYS A 67 -33.10 -11.58 1.11
N LEU A 68 -32.84 -10.55 1.93
CA LEU A 68 -33.65 -10.23 3.11
C LEU A 68 -35.10 -9.95 2.72
N GLY A 69 -35.32 -9.12 1.69
CA GLY A 69 -36.66 -8.78 1.21
C GLY A 69 -37.45 -9.97 0.65
N ASN A 70 -36.75 -10.96 0.06
CA ASN A 70 -37.37 -12.16 -0.49
C ASN A 70 -37.50 -13.31 0.53
N THR A 71 -36.88 -13.21 1.70
CA THR A 71 -36.96 -14.25 2.73
C THR A 71 -38.05 -13.89 3.72
N SER A 72 -39.07 -14.72 3.84
CA SER A 72 -40.15 -14.45 4.79
C SER A 72 -39.62 -14.41 6.23
N GLU A 73 -40.20 -13.53 7.06
CA GLU A 73 -39.78 -13.38 8.45
C GLU A 73 -39.99 -14.68 9.25
N MET A 74 -40.99 -15.48 8.87
CA MET A 74 -41.22 -16.84 9.38
C MET A 74 -40.05 -17.78 9.06
N ALA A 75 -39.50 -17.73 7.84
CA ALA A 75 -38.35 -18.54 7.47
C ALA A 75 -37.08 -18.10 8.21
N LEU A 76 -36.87 -16.79 8.38
CA LEU A 76 -35.74 -16.26 9.15
C LEU A 76 -35.82 -16.62 10.64
N ARG A 77 -37.01 -16.77 11.22
CA ARG A 77 -37.16 -17.09 12.65
C ARG A 77 -37.19 -18.59 12.95
N TYR A 78 -37.75 -19.40 12.07
CA TYR A 78 -38.08 -20.79 12.38
C TYR A 78 -37.43 -21.83 11.44
N ASN A 79 -36.64 -21.40 10.45
CA ASN A 79 -35.88 -22.31 9.60
C ASN A 79 -34.37 -22.12 9.82
N GLU A 80 -33.75 -23.11 10.47
CA GLU A 80 -32.30 -23.12 10.75
C GLU A 80 -31.46 -23.03 9.48
N GLN A 81 -31.90 -23.64 8.37
CA GLN A 81 -31.18 -23.59 7.10
C GLN A 81 -31.18 -22.16 6.52
N ALA A 82 -32.31 -21.45 6.60
CA ALA A 82 -32.40 -20.06 6.15
C ALA A 82 -31.56 -19.12 7.02
N GLN A 83 -31.51 -19.37 8.34
CA GLN A 83 -30.64 -18.62 9.27
C GLN A 83 -29.16 -18.85 8.99
N ALA A 84 -28.74 -20.10 8.76
CA ALA A 84 -27.36 -20.44 8.46
C ALA A 84 -26.90 -19.81 7.13
N GLU A 85 -27.71 -19.91 6.09
CA GLU A 85 -27.44 -19.24 4.82
C GLU A 85 -27.32 -17.73 5.00
N PHE A 86 -28.31 -17.09 5.64
CA PHE A 86 -28.28 -15.64 5.88
C PHE A 86 -27.05 -15.22 6.70
N GLY A 87 -26.70 -16.01 7.73
CA GLY A 87 -25.51 -15.81 8.54
C GLY A 87 -24.20 -15.87 7.73
N GLN A 88 -24.10 -16.78 6.75
CA GLN A 88 -22.95 -16.84 5.84
C GLN A 88 -22.82 -15.57 4.99
N TRP A 89 -23.94 -15.01 4.50
CA TRP A 89 -23.91 -13.75 3.76
C TRP A 89 -23.44 -12.58 4.64
N VAL A 90 -23.93 -12.50 5.87
CA VAL A 90 -23.49 -11.47 6.84
C VAL A 90 -21.99 -11.60 7.12
N LEU A 91 -21.50 -12.83 7.36
CA LEU A 91 -20.07 -13.09 7.56
C LEU A 91 -19.23 -12.70 6.33
N ALA A 92 -19.73 -12.97 5.12
CA ALA A 92 -19.07 -12.57 3.88
C ALA A 92 -18.95 -11.04 3.77
N VAL A 93 -20.00 -10.29 4.10
CA VAL A 93 -19.98 -8.83 4.13
C VAL A 93 -18.95 -8.32 5.15
N ILE A 94 -18.94 -8.88 6.36
CA ILE A 94 -17.97 -8.51 7.40
C ILE A 94 -16.53 -8.77 6.92
N GLY A 95 -16.27 -9.96 6.36
CA GLY A 95 -14.95 -10.33 5.86
C GLY A 95 -14.47 -9.41 4.73
N LEU A 96 -15.33 -9.13 3.75
CA LEU A 96 -15.02 -8.21 2.65
C LEU A 96 -14.81 -6.77 3.14
N SER A 97 -15.58 -6.32 4.12
CA SER A 97 -15.44 -5.00 4.72
C SER A 97 -14.09 -4.85 5.43
N PHE A 98 -13.68 -5.88 6.18
CA PHE A 98 -12.38 -5.89 6.85
C PHE A 98 -11.23 -5.88 5.83
N LEU A 99 -11.33 -6.69 4.78
CA LEU A 99 -10.34 -6.74 3.70
C LEU A 99 -10.24 -5.38 2.99
N SER A 100 -11.37 -4.77 2.66
CA SER A 100 -11.44 -3.44 2.04
C SER A 100 -10.74 -2.39 2.92
N LEU A 101 -11.05 -2.33 4.21
CA LEU A 101 -10.37 -1.43 5.15
C LEU A 101 -8.87 -1.69 5.23
N MET A 102 -8.44 -2.95 5.26
CA MET A 102 -7.02 -3.30 5.28
C MET A 102 -6.27 -2.75 4.04
N PHE A 103 -6.84 -2.90 2.85
CA PHE A 103 -6.28 -2.35 1.61
C PHE A 103 -6.27 -0.82 1.60
N PHE A 104 -7.30 -0.19 2.16
CA PHE A 104 -7.36 1.26 2.34
C PHE A 104 -6.22 1.77 3.24
N PHE A 105 -6.07 1.19 4.43
CA PHE A 105 -5.01 1.56 5.37
C PHE A 105 -3.60 1.29 4.82
N MET A 106 -3.40 0.16 4.13
CA MET A 106 -2.14 -0.13 3.43
C MET A 106 -1.83 0.94 2.38
N GLY A 107 -2.81 1.34 1.57
CA GLY A 107 -2.67 2.41 0.59
C GLY A 107 -2.29 3.75 1.22
N LEU A 108 -2.94 4.14 2.31
CA LEU A 108 -2.62 5.37 3.04
C LEU A 108 -1.22 5.33 3.67
N LEU A 109 -0.89 4.25 4.38
CA LEU A 109 0.42 4.07 5.03
C LEU A 109 1.55 4.10 4.00
N MET A 110 1.41 3.38 2.89
CA MET A 110 2.41 3.37 1.83
C MET A 110 2.51 4.71 1.11
N GLY A 111 1.39 5.39 0.86
CA GLY A 111 1.38 6.72 0.24
C GLY A 111 2.08 7.77 1.09
N ASN A 112 1.77 7.83 2.38
CA ASN A 112 2.40 8.78 3.31
C ASN A 112 3.90 8.50 3.49
N ARG A 113 4.27 7.22 3.59
CA ARG A 113 5.69 6.83 3.68
C ARG A 113 6.45 7.14 2.38
N ALA A 114 5.88 6.82 1.22
CA ALA A 114 6.52 7.11 -0.07
C ALA A 114 6.79 8.62 -0.25
N LYS A 115 5.86 9.48 0.18
CA LYS A 115 6.05 10.94 0.17
C LYS A 115 7.19 11.38 1.09
N ALA A 116 7.22 10.87 2.33
CA ALA A 116 8.29 11.19 3.27
C ALA A 116 9.67 10.74 2.74
N TRP A 117 9.73 9.57 2.12
CA TRP A 117 10.96 9.01 1.58
C TRP A 117 11.45 9.77 0.35
N ARG A 118 10.53 10.17 -0.54
CA ARG A 118 10.83 11.07 -1.67
C ARG A 118 11.39 12.40 -1.17
N ALA A 119 10.79 13.00 -0.15
CA ALA A 119 11.26 14.27 0.41
C ALA A 119 12.69 14.16 0.98
N LEU A 120 12.98 13.11 1.75
CA LEU A 120 14.32 12.85 2.29
C LEU A 120 15.34 12.64 1.16
N LEU A 121 14.99 11.83 0.15
CA LEU A 121 15.90 11.54 -0.95
C LEU A 121 16.18 12.78 -1.82
N VAL A 122 15.17 13.60 -2.10
CA VAL A 122 15.32 14.89 -2.79
C VAL A 122 16.20 15.83 -2.00
N SER A 123 16.02 15.91 -0.67
CA SER A 123 16.85 16.78 0.17
C SER A 123 18.32 16.37 0.17
N GLU A 124 18.60 15.06 0.20
CA GLU A 124 19.96 14.54 0.17
C GLU A 124 20.61 14.69 -1.21
N LEU A 125 19.86 14.44 -2.30
CA LEU A 125 20.33 14.65 -3.66
C LEU A 125 20.65 16.12 -3.93
N ARG A 126 19.80 17.07 -3.49
CA ARG A 126 20.08 18.51 -3.60
C ARG A 126 21.36 18.90 -2.86
N LYS A 127 21.52 18.42 -1.62
CA LYS A 127 22.72 18.67 -0.82
C LYS A 127 24.00 18.16 -1.51
N ARG A 128 23.93 17.03 -2.22
CA ARG A 128 25.08 16.47 -2.97
C ARG A 128 25.32 17.14 -4.32
N ALA A 129 24.26 17.61 -4.99
CA ALA A 129 24.36 18.35 -6.25
C ALA A 129 24.89 19.79 -6.05
N ASP A 130 24.56 20.41 -4.91
CA ASP A 130 25.11 21.72 -4.53
C ASP A 130 26.58 21.64 -4.09
N GLY A 131 27.03 20.46 -3.63
CA GLY A 131 28.43 20.19 -3.37
C GLY A 131 29.23 19.97 -4.66
N ASP A 132 30.51 20.35 -4.66
CA ASP A 132 31.42 20.18 -5.81
C ASP A 132 31.87 18.72 -5.93
N THR A 133 30.93 17.84 -6.27
CA THR A 133 31.16 16.39 -6.39
C THR A 133 31.22 15.93 -7.84
N PRO A 134 32.05 14.92 -8.17
CA PRO A 134 32.29 14.47 -9.55
C PRO A 134 31.07 13.82 -10.25
N HIS A 135 29.96 13.61 -9.54
CA HIS A 135 28.74 12.98 -10.06
C HIS A 135 27.52 13.92 -10.06
N LYS A 136 27.74 15.23 -10.09
CA LYS A 136 26.68 16.25 -10.06
C LYS A 136 25.59 16.06 -11.12
N SER A 137 25.96 15.76 -12.37
CA SER A 137 25.02 15.53 -13.47
C SER A 137 24.13 14.30 -13.24
N LEU A 138 24.64 13.26 -12.57
CA LEU A 138 23.86 12.08 -12.19
C LEU A 138 22.82 12.44 -11.12
N TYR A 139 23.19 13.24 -10.12
CA TYR A 139 22.27 13.67 -9.07
C TYR A 139 21.17 14.61 -9.60
N GLU A 140 21.50 15.52 -10.52
CA GLU A 140 20.53 16.37 -11.21
C GLU A 140 19.56 15.56 -12.08
N SER A 141 20.06 14.53 -12.78
CA SER A 141 19.23 13.60 -13.54
C SER A 141 18.25 12.85 -12.63
N LEU A 142 18.71 12.34 -11.48
CA LEU A 142 17.88 11.63 -10.50
C LEU A 142 16.84 12.56 -9.85
N LEU A 143 17.20 13.81 -9.56
CA LEU A 143 16.24 14.83 -9.08
C LEU A 143 15.13 15.06 -10.11
N ARG A 144 15.50 15.15 -11.40
CA ARG A 144 14.54 15.32 -12.49
C ARG A 144 13.63 14.11 -12.66
N GLU A 145 14.17 12.89 -12.55
CA GLU A 145 13.36 11.65 -12.57
C GLU A 145 12.41 11.55 -11.37
N LEU A 146 12.83 12.05 -10.22
CA LEU A 146 11.99 12.19 -9.03
C LEU A 146 11.07 13.41 -9.11
N GLY A 147 11.07 14.19 -10.19
CA GLY A 147 10.23 15.35 -10.43
C GLY A 147 10.42 16.48 -9.40
N ALA A 148 11.67 16.76 -9.02
CA ALA A 148 12.07 17.75 -8.02
C ALA A 148 13.01 18.82 -8.57
#